data_AF-A4HMC8-F1
#
_entry.id   AF-A4HMC8-F1
#
_cell.length_a   1.000
_cell.length_b   1.000
_cell.length_c   1.000
_cell.angle_alpha   90.00
_cell.angle_beta   90.00
_cell.angle_gamma   90.00
#
_symmetry.space_group_name_H-M   'P 1'
#
loop_
_entity.id
_entity.type
_entity.pdbx_description
1 polymer ?
#
loop_
_entity_poly.entity_id
_entity_poly.type
_entity_poly.pdbx_seq_one_letter_code
_entity_poly.pdbx_strand_id
1 'polypeptide(L)'
;MENGFPGELVSKVTYSIERAKPNVLKTAYDSYIPETSPADATPVNIFNHAYWNLNGIPERNGKRDAVWVQPQSVHNHWLRVPASRVAEADRMAIPTGEYLSVDGTPLDFRKGRVLKDGIRDPALDRDPCGYDHPLAIDGWEKGKLMLHAEAKSPTTNICMKVYSTFPCMWVYTANNKPLPASGGPGQRYARWTGMGLEPQYFPDSANHYPKYPSCIVRRGENRFTEVILNEFTVSGSSKV
;
A
#
# COMPACT_ATOMS: atom_id res chain seq x y z
N MET A 1 -14.92 -20.21 -13.10
CA MET A 1 -13.64 -19.48 -13.02
C MET A 1 -13.94 -18.01 -13.23
N GLU A 2 -13.58 -17.17 -12.26
CA GLU A 2 -13.66 -15.73 -12.38
C GLU A 2 -12.25 -15.21 -12.71
N ASN A 3 -12.10 -14.48 -13.81
CA ASN A 3 -10.80 -13.96 -14.28
C ASN A 3 -9.67 -15.01 -14.39
N GLY A 4 -10.00 -16.29 -14.59
CA GLY A 4 -9.03 -17.39 -14.69
C GLY A 4 -8.57 -17.99 -13.36
N PHE A 5 -9.04 -17.49 -12.20
CA PHE A 5 -8.72 -18.09 -10.91
C PHE A 5 -9.47 -19.43 -10.70
N PRO A 6 -8.79 -20.45 -10.15
CA PRO A 6 -9.42 -21.73 -9.84
C PRO A 6 -10.31 -21.60 -8.61
N GLY A 7 -11.46 -22.28 -8.64
CA GLY A 7 -12.37 -22.38 -7.51
C GLY A 7 -13.28 -21.16 -7.28
N GLU A 8 -14.16 -21.32 -6.30
CA GLU A 8 -14.97 -20.25 -5.72
C GLU A 8 -14.25 -19.71 -4.47
N LEU A 9 -14.30 -18.39 -4.25
CA LEU A 9 -13.73 -17.75 -3.08
C LEU A 9 -14.79 -16.87 -2.41
N VAL A 10 -15.22 -17.24 -1.21
CA VAL A 10 -16.08 -16.38 -0.39
C VAL A 10 -15.18 -15.39 0.35
N SER A 11 -15.40 -14.09 0.12
CA SER A 11 -14.58 -13.03 0.70
C SER A 11 -15.43 -12.02 1.47
N LYS A 12 -14.96 -11.65 2.66
CA LYS A 12 -15.52 -10.58 3.48
C LYS A 12 -14.45 -9.56 3.81
N VAL A 13 -14.73 -8.29 3.51
CA VAL A 13 -13.88 -7.16 3.92
C VAL A 13 -14.69 -6.28 4.87
N THR A 14 -14.15 -6.03 6.06
CA THR A 14 -14.78 -5.20 7.08
C THR A 14 -13.95 -3.94 7.30
N TYR A 15 -14.57 -2.77 7.15
CA TYR A 15 -14.00 -1.48 7.51
C TYR A 15 -14.64 -1.00 8.81
N SER A 16 -13.84 -0.63 9.81
CA SER A 16 -14.35 -0.17 11.09
C SER A 16 -13.53 0.96 11.68
N ILE A 17 -14.22 1.87 12.38
CA ILE A 17 -13.63 2.86 13.28
C ILE A 17 -14.28 2.62 14.63
N GLU A 18 -13.47 2.26 15.63
CA GLU A 18 -13.98 1.98 16.97
C GLU A 18 -14.10 3.27 17.76
N ARG A 19 -15.19 3.44 18.52
CA ARG A 19 -15.38 4.63 19.36
C ARG A 19 -14.21 4.86 20.35
N ALA A 20 -13.63 3.79 20.87
CA ALA A 20 -12.50 3.86 21.80
C ALA A 20 -11.17 4.26 21.13
N LYS A 21 -11.06 4.14 19.80
CA LYS A 21 -9.89 4.50 18.99
C LYS A 21 -10.35 5.21 17.71
N PRO A 22 -10.95 6.40 17.83
CA PRO A 22 -11.62 7.08 16.71
C PRO A 22 -10.63 7.52 15.62
N ASN A 23 -9.34 7.51 15.92
CA ASN A 23 -8.25 7.84 15.02
C ASN A 23 -7.64 6.64 14.29
N VAL A 24 -8.23 5.44 14.43
CA VAL A 24 -7.77 4.21 13.76
C VAL A 24 -8.84 3.71 12.81
N LEU A 25 -8.49 3.67 11.51
CA LEU A 25 -9.25 2.91 10.52
C LEU A 25 -8.70 1.49 10.48
N LYS A 26 -9.56 0.51 10.76
CA LYS A 26 -9.24 -0.92 10.63
C LYS A 26 -9.89 -1.47 9.37
N THR A 27 -9.11 -2.19 8.57
CA THR A 27 -9.57 -3.04 7.47
C THR A 27 -9.21 -4.48 7.80
N ALA A 28 -10.20 -5.36 7.85
CA ALA A 28 -10.02 -6.79 8.10
C ALA A 28 -10.53 -7.61 6.91
N TYR A 29 -9.72 -8.55 6.47
CA TYR A 29 -9.99 -9.47 5.37
C TYR A 29 -10.19 -10.87 5.91
N ASP A 30 -11.21 -11.56 5.40
CA ASP A 30 -11.46 -12.96 5.70
C ASP A 30 -12.01 -13.63 4.44
N SER A 31 -11.21 -14.53 3.85
CA SER A 31 -11.60 -15.28 2.65
C SER A 31 -11.31 -16.77 2.78
N TYR A 32 -12.19 -17.58 2.19
CA TYR A 32 -12.07 -19.04 2.19
C TYR A 32 -12.73 -19.68 0.98
N ILE A 33 -12.34 -20.92 0.70
CA ILE A 33 -12.89 -21.74 -0.37
C ILE A 33 -14.01 -22.61 0.22
N PRO A 34 -15.28 -22.51 -0.26
CA PRO A 34 -16.37 -23.34 0.24
C PRO A 34 -16.26 -24.79 -0.26
N GLU A 35 -16.93 -25.73 0.43
CA GLU A 35 -16.99 -27.15 0.03
C GLU A 35 -17.57 -27.36 -1.37
N THR A 36 -18.46 -26.48 -1.81
CA THR A 36 -19.06 -26.50 -3.16
C THR A 36 -18.11 -26.07 -4.27
N SER A 37 -16.94 -25.52 -3.93
CA SER A 37 -15.97 -25.03 -4.91
C SER A 37 -15.43 -26.17 -5.80
N PRO A 38 -15.30 -25.95 -7.12
CA PRO A 38 -14.77 -26.94 -8.06
C PRO A 38 -13.24 -27.14 -7.97
N ALA A 39 -12.55 -26.32 -7.17
CA ALA A 39 -11.13 -26.49 -6.84
C ALA A 39 -10.94 -26.34 -5.34
N ASP A 40 -9.94 -27.04 -4.80
CA ASP A 40 -9.59 -27.05 -3.38
C ASP A 40 -8.54 -25.99 -3.01
N ALA A 41 -7.99 -25.26 -3.99
CA ALA A 41 -6.97 -24.26 -3.76
C ALA A 41 -6.99 -23.10 -4.77
N THR A 42 -6.62 -21.91 -4.30
CA THR A 42 -6.49 -20.71 -5.14
C THR A 42 -5.52 -19.70 -4.51
N PRO A 43 -4.74 -18.93 -5.31
CA PRO A 43 -3.98 -17.80 -4.79
C PRO A 43 -4.91 -16.65 -4.37
N VAL A 44 -4.66 -16.05 -3.20
CA VAL A 44 -5.45 -14.93 -2.66
C VAL A 44 -4.53 -13.83 -2.14
N ASN A 45 -4.69 -12.62 -2.66
CA ASN A 45 -3.99 -11.43 -2.19
C ASN A 45 -4.90 -10.19 -2.30
N ILE A 46 -5.84 -10.05 -1.38
CA ILE A 46 -6.79 -8.92 -1.36
C ILE A 46 -6.25 -7.84 -0.42
N PHE A 47 -6.08 -6.62 -0.92
CA PHE A 47 -5.56 -5.48 -0.16
C PHE A 47 -6.33 -4.19 -0.46
N ASN A 48 -5.97 -3.09 0.19
CA ASN A 48 -6.61 -1.78 0.00
C ASN A 48 -5.69 -0.85 -0.81
N HIS A 49 -6.21 -0.30 -1.92
CA HIS A 49 -5.46 0.57 -2.83
C HIS A 49 -5.80 2.07 -2.61
N ALA A 50 -5.89 2.51 -1.35
CA ALA A 50 -6.10 3.92 -1.03
C ALA A 50 -4.88 4.77 -1.37
N TYR A 51 -5.13 5.95 -1.94
CA TYR A 51 -4.10 6.97 -2.18
C TYR A 51 -4.19 8.02 -1.08
N TRP A 52 -3.15 8.08 -0.25
CA TRP A 52 -3.06 9.01 0.86
C TRP A 52 -2.38 10.31 0.42
N ASN A 53 -2.86 11.43 0.93
CA ASN A 53 -2.16 12.71 0.87
C ASN A 53 -2.41 13.46 2.17
N LEU A 54 -1.43 13.41 3.06
CA LEU A 54 -1.52 14.00 4.39
C LEU A 54 -1.43 15.54 4.34
N ASN A 55 -1.10 16.15 3.19
CA ASN A 55 -1.26 17.59 2.98
C ASN A 55 -2.74 18.01 2.89
N GLY A 56 -3.66 17.05 2.76
CA GLY A 56 -5.08 17.28 2.52
C GLY A 56 -5.42 17.26 1.03
N ILE A 57 -6.66 16.89 0.73
CA ILE A 57 -7.23 16.93 -0.62
C ILE A 57 -8.21 18.10 -0.68
N PRO A 58 -7.97 19.12 -1.53
CA PRO A 58 -8.89 20.25 -1.67
C PRO A 58 -10.32 19.80 -2.04
N GLU A 59 -11.30 20.49 -1.45
CA GLU A 59 -12.71 20.32 -1.78
C GLU A 59 -13.05 20.90 -3.16
N ARG A 60 -14.17 20.44 -3.72
CA ARG A 60 -14.76 21.08 -4.90
C ARG A 60 -15.40 22.39 -4.43
N ASN A 61 -14.98 23.53 -4.96
CA ASN A 61 -15.78 24.74 -4.84
C ASN A 61 -17.14 24.45 -5.50
N GLY A 62 -18.22 24.36 -4.72
CA GLY A 62 -19.50 23.67 -5.01
C GLY A 62 -20.31 24.05 -6.26
N LYS A 63 -19.71 24.65 -7.29
CA LYS A 63 -20.30 24.90 -8.61
C LYS A 63 -20.14 23.67 -9.50
N ARG A 64 -21.20 23.34 -10.27
CA ARG A 64 -21.23 22.22 -11.21
C ARG A 64 -20.14 22.31 -12.31
N ASP A 65 -19.66 23.52 -12.62
CA ASP A 65 -18.65 23.75 -13.66
C ASP A 65 -17.30 24.24 -13.10
N ALA A 66 -17.07 24.13 -11.78
CA ALA A 66 -15.79 24.53 -11.19
C ALA A 66 -14.65 23.59 -11.59
N VAL A 67 -13.52 24.19 -11.99
CA VAL A 67 -12.22 23.50 -12.12
C VAL A 67 -11.79 23.00 -10.75
N TRP A 68 -11.32 21.76 -10.68
CA TRP A 68 -10.81 21.19 -9.43
C TRP A 68 -9.51 21.87 -9.03
N VAL A 69 -9.33 22.11 -7.74
CA VAL A 69 -8.02 22.49 -7.20
C VAL A 69 -7.20 21.21 -7.04
N GLN A 70 -6.08 21.14 -7.74
CA GLN A 70 -5.17 20.01 -7.66
C GLN A 70 -4.57 19.92 -6.24
N PRO A 71 -4.53 18.74 -5.61
CA PRO A 71 -3.83 18.56 -4.35
C PRO A 71 -2.34 18.84 -4.49
N GLN A 72 -1.73 19.35 -3.42
CA GLN A 72 -0.28 19.46 -3.32
C GLN A 72 0.37 18.09 -3.52
N SER A 73 1.50 18.02 -4.21
CA SER A 73 2.26 16.78 -4.33
C SER A 73 2.69 16.21 -2.96
N VAL A 74 2.79 14.89 -2.86
CA VAL A 74 3.31 14.18 -1.69
C VAL A 74 4.82 14.29 -1.51
N HIS A 75 5.55 14.99 -2.39
CA HIS A 75 7.01 15.15 -2.33
C HIS A 75 7.57 15.56 -0.96
N ASN A 76 6.85 16.41 -0.23
CA ASN A 76 7.26 16.89 1.09
C ASN A 76 7.01 15.89 2.23
N HIS A 77 6.34 14.76 1.96
CA HIS A 77 6.06 13.78 3.00
C HIS A 77 7.34 13.08 3.41
N TRP A 78 7.49 12.91 4.73
CA TRP A 78 8.47 12.02 5.30
C TRP A 78 7.85 10.63 5.43
N LEU A 79 8.57 9.59 5.03
CA LEU A 79 8.14 8.20 5.09
C LEU A 79 9.23 7.36 5.74
N ARG A 80 8.84 6.46 6.64
CA ARG A 80 9.67 5.40 7.21
C ARG A 80 9.00 4.05 7.00
N VAL A 81 9.78 3.05 6.58
CA VAL A 81 9.36 1.66 6.39
C VAL A 81 10.43 0.76 7.03
N PRO A 82 10.09 -0.13 7.98
CA PRO A 82 11.05 -1.06 8.59
C PRO A 82 11.30 -2.25 7.66
N ALA A 83 11.99 -1.98 6.55
CA ALA A 83 12.34 -2.96 5.53
C ALA A 83 13.79 -2.77 5.08
N SER A 84 14.60 -3.81 5.21
CA SER A 84 15.99 -3.86 4.75
C SER A 84 16.13 -4.42 3.34
N ARG A 85 15.04 -4.95 2.78
CA ARG A 85 15.01 -5.59 1.48
C ARG A 85 13.82 -5.14 0.64
N VAL A 86 14.01 -5.11 -0.67
CA VAL A 86 12.96 -4.91 -1.67
C VAL A 86 12.88 -6.17 -2.53
N ALA A 87 11.69 -6.58 -2.95
CA ALA A 87 11.56 -7.61 -3.96
C ALA A 87 12.07 -7.05 -5.30
N GLU A 88 13.05 -7.73 -5.88
CA GLU A 88 13.63 -7.38 -7.17
C GLU A 88 12.55 -7.50 -8.25
N ALA A 89 12.46 -6.48 -9.11
CA ALA A 89 11.55 -6.46 -10.23
C ALA A 89 12.20 -5.72 -11.39
N ASP A 90 11.85 -6.08 -12.62
CA ASP A 90 12.25 -5.33 -13.80
C ASP A 90 11.57 -3.94 -13.85
N ARG A 91 11.91 -3.15 -14.88
CA ARG A 91 11.35 -1.80 -15.09
C ARG A 91 9.83 -1.75 -15.25
N MET A 92 9.19 -2.88 -15.55
CA MET A 92 7.74 -3.05 -15.67
C MET A 92 7.10 -3.55 -14.36
N ALA A 93 7.87 -3.58 -13.28
CA ALA A 93 7.49 -4.09 -11.97
C ALA A 93 7.17 -5.60 -11.95
N ILE A 94 7.73 -6.38 -12.88
CA ILE A 94 7.60 -7.84 -12.88
C ILE A 94 8.67 -8.44 -11.97
N PRO A 95 8.32 -9.19 -10.91
CA PRO A 95 9.29 -9.71 -9.95
C PRO A 95 10.18 -10.79 -10.52
N THR A 96 11.43 -10.87 -10.05
CA THR A 96 12.35 -11.97 -10.38
C THR A 96 12.27 -13.13 -9.39
N GLY A 97 11.71 -12.87 -8.20
CA GLY A 97 11.69 -13.80 -7.07
C GLY A 97 12.87 -13.62 -6.09
N GLU A 98 13.77 -12.67 -6.35
CA GLU A 98 14.88 -12.34 -5.45
C GLU A 98 14.60 -11.11 -4.59
N TYR A 99 15.40 -10.95 -3.52
CA TYR A 99 15.43 -9.76 -2.70
C TYR A 99 16.74 -8.99 -2.90
N LEU A 100 16.65 -7.67 -3.06
CA LEU A 100 17.81 -6.79 -3.03
C LEU A 100 17.89 -6.03 -1.70
N SER A 101 19.10 -5.73 -1.23
CA SER A 101 19.28 -4.81 -0.11
C SER A 101 18.86 -3.39 -0.50
N VAL A 102 18.21 -2.67 0.42
CA VAL A 102 17.92 -1.25 0.23
C VAL A 102 19.12 -0.36 0.61
N ASP A 103 20.18 -0.90 1.22
CA ASP A 103 21.33 -0.13 1.71
C ASP A 103 21.92 0.77 0.62
N GLY A 104 22.04 2.07 0.90
CA GLY A 104 22.60 3.04 -0.04
C GLY A 104 21.69 3.40 -1.22
N THR A 105 20.47 2.88 -1.28
CA THR A 105 19.50 3.16 -2.35
C THR A 105 18.47 4.22 -1.92
N PRO A 106 17.75 4.84 -2.87
CA PRO A 106 16.57 5.67 -2.56
C PRO A 106 15.46 4.92 -1.81
N LEU A 107 15.47 3.58 -1.81
CA LEU A 107 14.49 2.73 -1.13
C LEU A 107 14.81 2.51 0.36
N ASP A 108 15.94 2.99 0.87
CA ASP A 108 16.24 2.93 2.31
C ASP A 108 15.39 3.93 3.08
N PHE A 109 14.23 3.46 3.53
CA PHE A 109 13.30 4.18 4.39
C PHE A 109 13.44 3.82 5.88
N ARG A 110 14.42 2.98 6.29
CA ARG A 110 14.45 2.44 7.68
C ARG A 110 14.60 3.52 8.74
N LYS A 111 15.38 4.56 8.44
CA LYS A 111 15.58 5.76 9.27
C LYS A 111 14.63 6.91 8.90
N GLY A 112 13.79 6.68 7.90
CA GLY A 112 12.89 7.66 7.31
C GLY A 112 13.57 8.63 6.35
N ARG A 113 12.81 9.08 5.36
CA ARG A 113 13.27 9.92 4.25
C ARG A 113 12.14 10.80 3.73
N VAL A 114 12.46 12.00 3.26
CA VAL A 114 11.50 12.84 2.53
C VAL A 114 11.38 12.32 1.10
N LEU A 115 10.17 12.05 0.62
CA LEU A 115 9.96 11.38 -0.68
C LEU A 115 10.70 12.07 -1.82
N LYS A 116 10.72 13.41 -1.86
CA LYS A 116 11.43 14.20 -2.89
C LYS A 116 12.90 13.84 -3.07
N ASP A 117 13.56 13.36 -2.01
CA ASP A 117 15.01 13.12 -2.00
C ASP A 117 15.41 11.84 -2.74
N GLY A 118 14.45 10.99 -3.13
CA GLY A 118 14.70 9.77 -3.91
C GLY A 118 13.70 9.50 -5.03
N ILE A 119 12.55 10.19 -5.09
CA ILE A 119 11.46 9.90 -6.03
C ILE A 119 11.83 10.03 -7.52
N ARG A 120 12.94 10.70 -7.84
CA ARG A 120 13.46 10.85 -9.21
C ARG A 120 14.79 10.14 -9.43
N ASP A 121 15.25 9.38 -8.45
CA ASP A 121 16.52 8.67 -8.53
C ASP A 121 16.44 7.57 -9.62
N PRO A 122 17.38 7.53 -10.58
CA PRO A 122 17.41 6.50 -11.62
C PRO A 122 17.50 5.07 -11.07
N ALA A 123 18.05 4.87 -9.87
CA ALA A 123 18.15 3.56 -9.23
C ALA A 123 16.79 2.95 -8.85
N LEU A 124 15.71 3.74 -8.91
CA LEU A 124 14.35 3.19 -8.80
C LEU A 124 13.97 2.34 -10.01
N ASP A 125 14.58 2.54 -11.18
CA ASP A 125 14.29 1.81 -12.42
C ASP A 125 12.77 1.63 -12.67
N ARG A 126 12.04 2.75 -12.71
CA ARG A 126 10.61 2.80 -13.00
C ARG A 126 10.30 3.78 -14.12
N ASP A 127 9.41 3.36 -14.99
CA ASP A 127 8.85 4.20 -16.04
C ASP A 127 7.31 4.16 -15.99
N PRO A 128 6.63 5.28 -15.64
CA PRO A 128 7.15 6.59 -15.24
C PRO A 128 7.83 6.58 -13.87
N CYS A 129 8.85 7.45 -13.69
CA CYS A 129 9.62 7.49 -12.44
C CYS A 129 8.81 7.80 -11.16
N GLY A 130 9.29 7.24 -10.06
CA GLY A 130 8.70 7.35 -8.73
C GLY A 130 8.80 6.03 -7.99
N TYR A 131 8.37 6.01 -6.74
CA TYR A 131 8.32 4.76 -5.99
C TYR A 131 7.17 3.91 -6.52
N ASP A 132 7.48 2.65 -6.80
CA ASP A 132 6.54 1.58 -7.14
C ASP A 132 7.20 0.24 -6.76
N HIS A 133 7.40 0.06 -5.45
CA HIS A 133 8.29 -0.96 -4.92
C HIS A 133 7.68 -1.76 -3.77
N PRO A 134 7.69 -3.11 -3.86
CA PRO A 134 7.34 -4.01 -2.76
C PRO A 134 8.49 -4.17 -1.75
N LEU A 135 8.39 -3.49 -0.60
CA LEU A 135 9.39 -3.56 0.48
C LEU A 135 9.06 -4.68 1.47
N ALA A 136 10.05 -5.54 1.76
CA ALA A 136 9.90 -6.69 2.64
C ALA A 136 10.03 -6.30 4.12
N ILE A 137 8.98 -6.53 4.92
CA ILE A 137 8.98 -6.15 6.33
C ILE A 137 9.99 -6.99 7.13
N ASP A 138 10.89 -6.31 7.82
CA ASP A 138 11.94 -6.95 8.60
C ASP A 138 11.35 -7.74 9.77
N GLY A 139 11.77 -9.00 9.92
CA GLY A 139 11.29 -9.88 10.98
C GLY A 139 9.80 -10.24 10.86
N TRP A 140 9.20 -10.12 9.67
CA TRP A 140 7.80 -10.49 9.47
C TRP A 140 7.50 -11.92 9.94
N GLU A 141 6.39 -12.06 10.66
CA GLU A 141 5.84 -13.33 11.14
C GLU A 141 4.37 -13.41 10.73
N LYS A 142 3.96 -14.52 10.10
CA LYS A 142 2.60 -14.70 9.58
C LYS A 142 1.55 -14.51 10.68
N GLY A 143 0.57 -13.65 10.42
CA GLY A 143 -0.53 -13.35 11.34
C GLY A 143 -0.19 -12.39 12.48
N LYS A 144 1.08 -11.95 12.62
CA LYS A 144 1.48 -10.97 13.62
C LYS A 144 1.26 -9.56 13.10
N LEU A 145 0.56 -8.74 13.87
CA LEU A 145 0.35 -7.33 13.53
C LEU A 145 1.65 -6.54 13.79
N MET A 146 2.25 -5.98 12.74
CA MET A 146 3.56 -5.31 12.78
C MET A 146 3.50 -3.93 12.12
N LEU A 147 4.35 -3.00 12.56
CA LEU A 147 4.48 -1.70 11.91
C LEU A 147 5.01 -1.89 10.48
N HIS A 148 4.30 -1.34 9.50
CA HIS A 148 4.67 -1.39 8.10
C HIS A 148 5.11 -0.03 7.56
N ALA A 149 4.53 1.07 8.04
CA ALA A 149 4.95 2.41 7.63
C ALA A 149 4.63 3.46 8.68
N GLU A 150 5.39 4.55 8.67
CA GLU A 150 5.07 5.80 9.35
C GLU A 150 5.27 6.94 8.34
N ALA A 151 4.21 7.69 8.06
CA ALA A 151 4.23 8.81 7.11
C ALA A 151 3.81 10.11 7.79
N LYS A 152 4.44 11.23 7.44
CA LYS A 152 4.19 12.54 8.05
C LYS A 152 4.10 13.62 6.97
N SER A 153 3.14 14.54 7.12
CA SER A 153 3.12 15.79 6.36
C SER A 153 3.61 16.95 7.22
N PRO A 154 4.60 17.73 6.74
CA PRO A 154 4.97 18.98 7.39
C PRO A 154 3.95 20.11 7.15
N THR A 155 3.03 19.95 6.20
CA THR A 155 2.00 20.97 5.90
C THR A 155 0.88 20.98 6.95
N THR A 156 0.45 19.80 7.39
CA THR A 156 -0.70 19.63 8.30
C THR A 156 -0.32 19.10 9.67
N ASN A 157 0.94 18.67 9.86
CA ASN A 157 1.42 17.93 11.02
C ASN A 157 0.70 16.57 11.25
N ILE A 158 -0.07 16.08 10.26
CA ILE A 158 -0.69 14.76 10.34
C ILE A 158 0.40 13.69 10.18
N CYS A 159 0.38 12.73 11.10
CA CYS A 159 1.16 11.51 11.06
C CYS A 159 0.20 10.32 10.89
N MET A 160 0.53 9.41 9.97
CA MET A 160 -0.17 8.14 9.78
C MET A 160 0.81 7.00 10.04
N LYS A 161 0.44 6.08 10.95
CA LYS A 161 1.10 4.78 11.10
C LYS A 161 0.25 3.71 10.44
N VAL A 162 0.89 2.82 9.70
CA VAL A 162 0.27 1.64 9.09
C VAL A 162 0.79 0.42 9.82
N TYR A 163 -0.10 -0.35 10.43
CA TYR A 163 0.21 -1.67 10.97
C TYR A 163 -0.51 -2.72 10.15
N SER A 164 0.13 -3.87 9.93
CA SER A 164 -0.50 -4.94 9.18
C SER A 164 0.09 -6.31 9.51
N THR A 165 -0.64 -7.36 9.12
CA THR A 165 -0.22 -8.77 9.18
C THR A 165 0.40 -9.25 7.87
N PHE A 166 0.33 -8.45 6.80
CA PHE A 166 0.95 -8.76 5.50
C PHE A 166 2.49 -8.80 5.58
N PRO A 167 3.16 -9.47 4.62
CA PRO A 167 4.63 -9.56 4.59
C PRO A 167 5.33 -8.38 3.93
N CYS A 168 4.62 -7.61 3.09
CA CYS A 168 5.17 -6.57 2.25
C CYS A 168 4.42 -5.26 2.44
N MET A 169 5.15 -4.15 2.46
CA MET A 169 4.61 -2.79 2.29
C MET A 169 4.96 -2.32 0.88
N TRP A 170 3.96 -2.25 0.00
CA TRP A 170 4.17 -1.63 -1.30
C TRP A 170 4.06 -0.12 -1.18
N VAL A 171 5.10 0.58 -1.65
CA VAL A 171 5.13 2.05 -1.68
C VAL A 171 4.99 2.49 -3.13
N TYR A 172 3.88 3.17 -3.41
CA TYR A 172 3.57 3.71 -4.73
C TYR A 172 3.32 5.22 -4.67
N THR A 173 3.87 6.01 -5.58
CA THR A 173 3.67 7.48 -5.59
C THR A 173 2.80 8.00 -6.74
N ALA A 174 1.83 7.22 -7.21
CA ALA A 174 0.91 7.67 -8.27
C ALA A 174 1.64 8.08 -9.57
N ASN A 175 2.66 7.32 -9.96
CA ASN A 175 3.55 7.63 -11.08
C ASN A 175 2.82 7.57 -12.43
N ASN A 176 1.94 6.59 -12.60
CA ASN A 176 1.16 6.31 -13.80
C ASN A 176 -0.09 7.18 -13.96
N LYS A 177 -0.22 8.28 -13.20
CA LYS A 177 -1.33 9.22 -13.41
C LYS A 177 -0.92 10.18 -14.53
N PRO A 178 -1.39 9.99 -15.78
CA PRO A 178 -1.12 10.96 -16.82
C PRO A 178 -1.60 12.34 -16.38
N LEU A 179 -0.94 13.38 -16.86
CA LEU A 179 -1.67 14.57 -17.27
C LEU A 179 -2.52 14.09 -18.47
N PRO A 180 -3.80 13.64 -18.35
CA PRO A 180 -4.79 13.80 -17.26
C PRO A 180 -5.43 12.48 -16.73
N ALA A 181 -5.46 12.26 -15.41
CA ALA A 181 -6.07 11.07 -14.81
C ALA A 181 -7.39 11.40 -14.08
N SER A 182 -8.51 10.98 -14.70
CA SER A 182 -9.88 10.90 -14.15
C SER A 182 -10.51 12.21 -13.64
N GLY A 183 -11.50 12.66 -14.39
CA GLY A 183 -12.39 13.79 -14.08
C GLY A 183 -12.76 14.50 -15.37
N GLY A 184 -14.00 14.96 -15.51
CA GLY A 184 -14.41 15.81 -16.63
C GLY A 184 -13.58 17.11 -16.73
N PRO A 185 -14.04 18.11 -17.50
CA PRO A 185 -13.32 19.37 -17.69
C PRO A 185 -12.84 19.95 -16.34
N GLY A 186 -11.51 20.02 -16.12
CA GLY A 186 -10.91 20.56 -14.88
C GLY A 186 -10.24 19.58 -13.90
N GLN A 187 -9.88 18.35 -14.30
CA GLN A 187 -8.69 17.56 -13.85
C GLN A 187 -8.28 17.64 -12.35
N ARG A 188 -8.73 16.70 -11.50
CA ARG A 188 -8.50 16.76 -10.03
C ARG A 188 -7.15 16.23 -9.54
N TYR A 189 -6.64 15.15 -10.12
CA TYR A 189 -5.45 14.45 -9.62
C TYR A 189 -4.37 14.36 -10.70
N ALA A 190 -3.12 14.42 -10.28
CA ALA A 190 -1.96 14.37 -11.16
C ALA A 190 -0.88 13.45 -10.59
N ARG A 191 0.19 13.28 -11.35
CA ARG A 191 1.38 12.56 -10.89
C ARG A 191 1.83 13.07 -9.51
N TRP A 192 2.11 12.13 -8.62
CA TRP A 192 2.58 12.40 -7.25
C TRP A 192 1.61 13.20 -6.36
N THR A 193 0.31 13.28 -6.66
CA THR A 193 -0.68 13.90 -5.75
C THR A 193 -1.26 12.93 -4.71
N GLY A 194 -0.75 11.70 -4.65
CA GLY A 194 -1.09 10.72 -3.64
C GLY A 194 -0.01 9.65 -3.53
N MET A 195 0.03 8.96 -2.39
CA MET A 195 0.88 7.79 -2.16
C MET A 195 0.04 6.58 -1.74
N GLY A 196 0.24 5.46 -2.41
CA GLY A 196 -0.18 4.15 -1.97
C GLY A 196 0.77 3.63 -0.92
N LEU A 197 0.22 3.25 0.24
CA LEU A 197 0.90 2.48 1.27
C LEU A 197 0.07 1.22 1.45
N GLU A 198 0.46 0.18 0.72
CA GLU A 198 -0.38 -0.96 0.40
C GLU A 198 0.25 -2.22 1.02
N PRO A 199 -0.07 -2.55 2.29
CA PRO A 199 0.25 -3.84 2.85
C PRO A 199 -0.38 -4.96 2.02
N GLN A 200 0.42 -5.90 1.54
CA GLN A 200 -0.04 -7.03 0.72
C GLN A 200 0.98 -8.19 0.71
N TYR A 201 0.64 -9.31 0.07
CA TYR A 201 1.66 -10.29 -0.35
C TYR A 201 2.49 -9.73 -1.51
N PHE A 202 3.71 -10.25 -1.67
CA PHE A 202 4.57 -9.84 -2.78
C PHE A 202 3.89 -10.12 -4.13
N PRO A 203 4.10 -9.26 -5.12
CA PRO A 203 3.71 -9.58 -6.49
C PRO A 203 4.32 -10.94 -6.86
N ASP A 204 3.56 -11.74 -7.59
CA ASP A 204 3.99 -13.06 -8.06
C ASP A 204 4.39 -14.08 -6.96
N SER A 205 3.93 -13.88 -5.71
CA SER A 205 4.20 -14.82 -4.59
C SER A 205 3.82 -16.27 -4.90
N ALA A 206 2.77 -16.49 -5.69
CA ALA A 206 2.30 -17.83 -6.04
C ALA A 206 3.34 -18.64 -6.85
N ASN A 207 4.20 -17.95 -7.62
CA ASN A 207 5.21 -18.57 -8.48
C ASN A 207 6.60 -18.65 -7.83
N HIS A 208 6.83 -17.95 -6.72
CA HIS A 208 8.14 -17.82 -6.07
C HIS A 208 8.22 -18.39 -4.65
N TYR A 209 7.31 -19.30 -4.29
CA TYR A 209 7.42 -20.05 -3.03
C TYR A 209 8.63 -21.02 -3.05
N PRO A 210 9.40 -21.18 -1.95
CA PRO A 210 9.23 -20.57 -0.62
C PRO A 210 9.98 -19.26 -0.41
N LYS A 211 10.62 -18.69 -1.44
CA LYS A 211 11.37 -17.42 -1.29
C LYS A 211 10.43 -16.29 -0.87
N TYR A 212 9.26 -16.20 -1.49
CA TYR A 212 8.17 -15.34 -1.05
C TYR A 212 7.17 -16.12 -0.18
N PRO A 213 6.56 -15.49 0.84
CA PRO A 213 5.48 -16.11 1.61
C PRO A 213 4.32 -16.57 0.72
N SER A 214 3.82 -17.78 0.96
CA SER A 214 2.70 -18.33 0.20
C SER A 214 1.42 -17.53 0.42
N CYS A 215 0.78 -17.15 -0.69
CA CYS A 215 -0.56 -16.57 -0.75
C CYS A 215 -1.65 -17.60 -1.14
N ILE A 216 -1.34 -18.89 -1.12
CA ILE A 216 -2.30 -19.95 -1.47
C ILE A 216 -3.25 -20.24 -0.31
N VAL A 217 -4.55 -20.22 -0.59
CA VAL A 217 -5.60 -20.71 0.31
C VAL A 217 -6.00 -22.09 -0.14
N ARG A 218 -6.06 -23.04 0.79
CA ARG A 218 -6.51 -24.41 0.58
C ARG A 218 -7.70 -24.72 1.49
N ARG A 219 -8.75 -25.29 0.89
CA ARG A 219 -9.97 -25.69 1.60
C ARG A 219 -9.63 -26.67 2.72
N GLY A 220 -10.17 -26.43 3.91
CA GLY A 220 -9.94 -27.28 5.09
C GLY A 220 -8.58 -27.10 5.76
N GLU A 221 -7.60 -26.45 5.13
CA GLU A 221 -6.26 -26.24 5.70
C GLU A 221 -6.06 -24.83 6.24
N ASN A 222 -6.46 -23.80 5.49
CA ASN A 222 -6.26 -22.41 5.89
C ASN A 222 -7.31 -21.45 5.31
N ARG A 223 -7.30 -20.23 5.85
CA ARG A 223 -8.06 -19.08 5.36
C ARG A 223 -7.10 -17.93 5.03
N PHE A 224 -7.54 -17.01 4.19
CA PHE A 224 -6.89 -15.71 4.05
C PHE A 224 -7.44 -14.77 5.11
N THR A 225 -6.65 -14.49 6.15
CA THR A 225 -7.04 -13.61 7.26
C THR A 225 -5.97 -12.56 7.45
N GLU A 226 -6.27 -11.33 7.07
CA GLU A 226 -5.30 -10.23 7.10
C GLU A 226 -5.93 -8.97 7.69
N VAL A 227 -5.11 -8.11 8.29
CA VAL A 227 -5.57 -6.85 8.92
C VAL A 227 -4.64 -5.71 8.52
N ILE A 228 -5.23 -4.54 8.26
CA ILE A 228 -4.54 -3.27 8.11
C ILE A 228 -5.14 -2.29 9.12
N LEU A 229 -4.28 -1.61 9.90
CA LEU A 229 -4.65 -0.50 10.75
C LEU A 229 -3.96 0.77 10.25
N ASN A 230 -4.73 1.79 9.87
CA ASN A 230 -4.24 3.14 9.60
C ASN A 230 -4.57 4.01 10.82
N GLU A 231 -3.55 4.31 11.63
CA GLU A 231 -3.65 5.16 12.82
C GLU A 231 -3.20 6.58 12.49
N PHE A 232 -4.06 7.57 12.73
CA PHE A 232 -3.80 8.98 12.47
C PHE A 232 -3.56 9.75 13.76
N THR A 233 -2.61 10.67 13.77
CA THR A 233 -2.34 11.60 14.87
C THR A 233 -1.92 12.96 14.32
N VAL A 234 -1.94 14.00 15.14
CA VAL A 234 -1.38 15.32 14.79
C VAL A 234 -0.19 15.58 15.72
N SER A 235 1.00 15.78 15.17
CA SER A 235 2.17 16.13 15.99
C SER A 235 2.03 17.56 16.53
N GLY A 236 2.13 17.74 17.85
CA GLY A 236 2.03 19.05 18.52
C GLY A 236 0.70 19.29 19.24
N SER A 237 -0.30 18.43 19.08
CA SER A 237 -1.46 18.41 19.98
C SER A 237 -1.08 17.67 21.26
N SER A 238 -0.83 18.42 22.35
CA SER A 238 -0.95 17.89 23.70
C SER A 238 -2.29 17.15 23.79
N LYS A 239 -2.31 15.95 24.37
CA LYS A 239 -3.58 15.29 24.72
C LYS A 239 -4.41 16.29 25.53
N VAL A 240 -5.54 16.71 24.98
CA VAL A 240 -6.60 17.39 25.74
C VAL A 240 -7.48 16.32 26.35
#